data_AF-A0A800APX4-F1
#
_entry.id   AF-A0A800APX4-F1
#
_cell.length_a   1.000
_cell.length_b   1.000
_cell.length_c   1.000
_cell.angle_alpha   90.00
_cell.angle_beta   90.00
_cell.angle_gamma   90.00
#
_symmetry.space_group_name_H-M   'P 1'
#
loop_
_entity.id
_entity.type
_entity.pdbx_description
1 polymer ?
#
loop_
_entity_poly.entity_id
_entity_poly.type
_entity_poly.pdbx_seq_one_letter_code
_entity_poly.pdbx_strand_id
1 'polypeptide(L)'
;MFNLPDSAFIDKVVPKNRFNIKNIQKIVWLYNLSQKTTNIPPTDEIKEIQIFKVVLLSDEIPKKDLKAIQSKIPYPILFVLEYQDKIFYAIFDKEQFYCEDKKEFNFLANNMKELYQNIIKTFLIVDGDFEVSKEIDLKIRKIEKEMKSLQSKIAKEKQFKHKVELNKKLLSLKKELEALKSR
;
A
#
# COMPACT_ATOMS: atom_id res chain seq x y z
N MET A 1 -7.80 5.18 -15.11
CA MET A 1 -9.00 4.32 -15.03
C MET A 1 -8.50 2.88 -15.16
N PHE A 2 -9.03 1.94 -14.38
CA PHE A 2 -8.58 0.56 -14.46
C PHE A 2 -9.14 -0.10 -15.72
N ASN A 3 -8.32 -0.92 -16.39
CA ASN A 3 -8.78 -1.75 -17.51
C ASN A 3 -9.46 -3.02 -16.98
N LEU A 4 -10.65 -2.86 -16.41
CA LEU A 4 -11.44 -3.93 -15.79
C LEU A 4 -12.77 -4.09 -16.54
N PRO A 5 -13.34 -5.32 -16.57
CA PRO A 5 -14.59 -5.56 -17.26
C PRO A 5 -15.77 -4.83 -16.58
N ASP A 6 -16.75 -4.43 -17.37
CA ASP A 6 -17.97 -3.74 -16.88
C ASP A 6 -18.73 -4.58 -15.85
N SER A 7 -18.68 -5.91 -15.95
CA SER A 7 -19.27 -6.83 -14.98
C SER A 7 -18.70 -6.71 -13.57
N ALA A 8 -17.48 -6.18 -13.42
CA ALA A 8 -16.86 -5.92 -12.12
C ALA A 8 -17.20 -4.54 -11.56
N PHE A 9 -17.73 -3.62 -12.38
CA PHE A 9 -18.03 -2.26 -11.99
C PHE A 9 -19.31 -2.18 -11.14
N ILE A 10 -19.26 -1.42 -10.06
CA ILE A 10 -20.35 -1.32 -9.07
C ILE A 10 -20.83 0.11 -8.88
N ASP A 11 -19.90 1.05 -8.66
CA ASP A 11 -20.18 2.47 -8.38
C ASP A 11 -21.22 2.73 -7.27
N LYS A 12 -21.05 2.08 -6.11
CA LYS A 12 -21.99 2.19 -5.00
C LYS A 12 -21.43 3.03 -3.85
N VAL A 13 -22.13 4.10 -3.47
CA VAL A 13 -21.77 4.90 -2.29
C VAL A 13 -21.94 4.07 -1.02
N VAL A 14 -20.90 4.07 -0.17
CA VAL A 14 -20.92 3.34 1.11
C VAL A 14 -21.02 4.31 2.29
N PRO A 15 -22.01 4.13 3.19
CA PRO A 15 -22.18 5.00 4.34
C PRO A 15 -20.99 4.94 5.31
N LYS A 16 -20.40 6.11 5.64
CA LYS A 16 -19.22 6.22 6.52
C LYS A 16 -19.46 5.74 7.95
N ASN A 17 -20.68 5.90 8.45
CA ASN A 17 -21.10 5.44 9.78
C ASN A 17 -20.94 3.92 9.96
N ARG A 18 -21.00 3.12 8.87
CA ARG A 18 -20.70 1.68 8.92
C ARG A 18 -19.29 1.38 9.42
N PHE A 19 -18.34 2.30 9.23
CA PHE A 19 -16.94 2.12 9.62
C PHE A 19 -16.54 2.92 10.86
N ASN A 20 -17.41 3.81 11.36
CA ASN A 20 -17.13 4.71 12.49
C ASN A 20 -15.91 5.63 12.23
N ILE A 21 -15.83 6.19 11.02
CA ILE A 21 -14.72 7.01 10.52
C ILE A 21 -15.10 8.48 10.39
N LYS A 22 -14.12 9.38 10.41
CA LYS A 22 -14.34 10.84 10.47
C LYS A 22 -13.56 11.64 9.42
N ASN A 23 -12.39 11.18 9.02
CA ASN A 23 -11.42 11.93 8.21
C ASN A 23 -11.53 11.62 6.71
N ILE A 24 -12.71 11.19 6.25
CA ILE A 24 -13.01 10.82 4.87
C ILE A 24 -14.27 11.55 4.42
N GLN A 25 -14.23 12.14 3.23
CA GLN A 25 -15.37 12.85 2.65
C GLN A 25 -16.44 11.87 2.17
N LYS A 26 -16.04 10.92 1.32
CA LYS A 26 -16.93 9.97 0.65
C LYS A 26 -16.21 8.64 0.40
N ILE A 27 -16.97 7.55 0.42
CA ILE A 27 -16.51 6.21 0.05
C ILE A 27 -17.41 5.70 -1.06
N VAL A 28 -16.80 5.15 -2.11
CA VAL A 28 -17.48 4.52 -3.23
C VAL A 28 -16.86 3.13 -3.41
N TRP A 29 -17.69 2.10 -3.36
CA TRP A 29 -17.31 0.77 -3.78
C TRP A 29 -17.30 0.74 -5.31
N LEU A 30 -16.11 0.72 -5.89
CA LEU A 30 -15.91 0.99 -7.30
C LEU A 30 -15.94 -0.31 -8.11
N TYR A 31 -15.22 -1.34 -7.65
CA TYR A 31 -15.19 -2.65 -8.30
C TYR A 31 -15.20 -3.80 -7.27
N ASN A 32 -15.78 -4.93 -7.68
CA ASN A 32 -15.59 -6.23 -7.04
C ASN A 32 -14.91 -7.19 -8.03
N LEU A 33 -13.77 -7.73 -7.67
CA LEU A 33 -13.04 -8.72 -8.46
C LEU A 33 -13.28 -10.11 -7.86
N SER A 34 -14.20 -10.84 -8.46
CA SER A 34 -14.62 -12.20 -8.11
C SER A 34 -14.63 -13.08 -9.37
N GLN A 35 -14.69 -14.39 -9.21
CA GLN A 35 -14.86 -15.31 -10.35
C GLN A 35 -16.06 -14.93 -11.22
N LYS A 36 -17.17 -14.49 -10.61
CA LYS A 36 -18.38 -14.08 -11.34
C LYS A 36 -18.17 -12.84 -12.20
N THR A 37 -17.29 -11.93 -11.79
CA THR A 37 -17.15 -10.60 -12.41
C THR A 37 -15.95 -10.48 -13.33
N THR A 38 -14.88 -11.25 -13.10
CA THR A 38 -13.63 -11.20 -13.88
C THR A 38 -13.27 -12.53 -14.53
N ASN A 39 -14.03 -13.60 -14.27
CA ASN A 39 -13.70 -14.97 -14.68
C ASN A 39 -12.34 -15.48 -14.15
N ILE A 40 -11.82 -14.86 -13.08
CA ILE A 40 -10.58 -15.30 -12.42
C ILE A 40 -10.96 -16.27 -11.29
N PRO A 41 -10.47 -17.54 -11.31
CA PRO A 41 -10.76 -18.53 -10.26
C PRO A 41 -10.31 -18.09 -8.87
N PRO A 42 -11.10 -18.38 -7.80
CA PRO A 42 -10.70 -18.12 -6.43
C PRO A 42 -9.60 -19.09 -5.98
N THR A 43 -8.97 -18.77 -4.86
CA THR A 43 -8.05 -19.65 -4.13
C THR A 43 -8.52 -19.78 -2.67
N ASP A 44 -7.97 -20.74 -1.93
CA ASP A 44 -8.29 -20.91 -0.50
C ASP A 44 -7.91 -19.68 0.33
N GLU A 45 -6.82 -19.00 -0.06
CA GLU A 45 -6.33 -17.78 0.61
C GLU A 45 -7.13 -16.54 0.20
N ILE A 46 -7.47 -16.41 -1.09
CA ILE A 46 -8.07 -15.20 -1.64
C ILE A 46 -9.21 -15.59 -2.58
N LYS A 47 -10.43 -15.25 -2.16
CA LYS A 47 -11.65 -15.53 -2.91
C LYS A 47 -12.06 -14.38 -3.83
N GLU A 48 -11.90 -13.14 -3.36
CA GLU A 48 -12.26 -11.92 -4.07
C GLU A 48 -11.33 -10.77 -3.65
N ILE A 49 -11.23 -9.73 -4.47
CA ILE A 49 -10.50 -8.48 -4.18
C ILE A 49 -11.45 -7.31 -4.42
N GLN A 50 -11.49 -6.36 -3.49
CA GLN A 50 -12.36 -5.18 -3.59
C GLN A 50 -11.55 -3.94 -3.99
N ILE A 51 -12.17 -3.04 -4.77
CA ILE A 51 -11.60 -1.72 -5.07
C ILE A 51 -12.53 -0.64 -4.52
N PHE A 52 -12.01 0.16 -3.61
CA PHE A 52 -12.75 1.25 -2.97
C PHE A 52 -12.13 2.59 -3.33
N LYS A 53 -12.92 3.47 -3.95
CA LYS A 53 -12.57 4.88 -4.08
C LYS A 53 -12.92 5.61 -2.78
N VAL A 54 -11.95 6.34 -2.25
CA VAL A 54 -12.07 7.12 -1.02
C VAL A 54 -11.70 8.56 -1.34
N VAL A 55 -12.68 9.46 -1.23
CA VAL A 55 -12.44 10.90 -1.38
C VAL A 55 -12.03 11.44 -0.03
N LEU A 56 -10.84 12.04 0.05
CA LEU A 56 -10.23 12.54 1.28
C LEU A 56 -10.70 13.97 1.58
N LEU A 57 -10.63 14.36 2.87
CA LEU A 57 -10.92 15.73 3.32
C LEU A 57 -9.70 16.65 3.22
N SER A 58 -8.49 16.09 3.24
CA SER A 58 -7.21 16.79 3.15
C SER A 58 -6.21 15.94 2.35
N ASP A 59 -5.01 16.47 2.11
CA ASP A 59 -3.90 15.74 1.50
C ASP A 59 -3.21 14.75 2.45
N GLU A 60 -3.64 14.68 3.72
CA GLU A 60 -3.15 13.71 4.70
C GLU A 60 -3.85 12.35 4.51
N ILE A 61 -3.06 11.28 4.35
CA ILE A 61 -3.58 9.92 4.19
C ILE A 61 -4.12 9.39 5.55
N PRO A 62 -5.44 9.18 5.70
CA PRO A 62 -6.04 8.83 6.99
C PRO A 62 -5.89 7.33 7.29
N LYS A 63 -4.66 6.86 7.53
CA LYS A 63 -4.33 5.42 7.71
C LYS A 63 -5.21 4.71 8.75
N LYS A 64 -5.62 5.40 9.82
CA LYS A 64 -6.53 4.85 10.85
C LYS A 64 -7.91 4.53 10.29
N ASP A 65 -8.48 5.44 9.50
CA ASP A 65 -9.81 5.27 8.91
C ASP A 65 -9.77 4.21 7.79
N LEU A 66 -8.71 4.18 6.98
CA LEU A 66 -8.50 3.13 5.98
C LEU A 66 -8.38 1.74 6.63
N LYS A 67 -7.65 1.64 7.75
CA LYS A 67 -7.55 0.40 8.53
C LYS A 67 -8.91 -0.02 9.11
N ALA A 68 -9.72 0.93 9.56
CA ALA A 68 -11.07 0.66 10.05
C ALA A 68 -11.97 0.09 8.93
N ILE A 69 -11.87 0.62 7.70
CA ILE A 69 -12.57 0.08 6.52
C ILE A 69 -12.10 -1.36 6.23
N GLN A 70 -10.78 -1.57 6.09
CA GLN A 70 -10.19 -2.89 5.83
C GLN A 70 -10.60 -3.93 6.87
N SER A 71 -10.64 -3.56 8.16
CA SER A 71 -10.95 -4.50 9.25
C SER A 71 -12.39 -5.05 9.24
N LYS A 72 -13.33 -4.35 8.58
CA LYS A 72 -14.74 -4.74 8.51
C LYS A 72 -15.10 -5.55 7.27
N ILE A 73 -14.14 -5.73 6.36
CA ILE A 73 -14.33 -6.43 5.09
C ILE A 73 -13.33 -7.60 5.06
N PRO A 74 -13.79 -8.85 4.89
CA PRO A 74 -12.93 -10.04 5.00
C PRO A 74 -12.03 -10.25 3.79
N TYR A 75 -12.12 -9.39 2.77
CA TYR A 75 -11.39 -9.48 1.52
C TYR A 75 -10.31 -8.39 1.43
N PRO A 76 -9.21 -8.63 0.70
CA PRO A 76 -8.25 -7.59 0.37
C PRO A 76 -8.91 -6.38 -0.31
N ILE A 77 -8.46 -5.18 0.04
CA ILE A 77 -8.94 -3.93 -0.55
C ILE A 77 -7.80 -3.15 -1.16
N LEU A 78 -7.93 -2.83 -2.45
CA LEU A 78 -7.17 -1.76 -3.09
C LEU A 78 -7.96 -0.46 -2.93
N PHE A 79 -7.37 0.50 -2.22
CA PHE A 79 -7.93 1.84 -2.07
C PHE A 79 -7.44 2.76 -3.18
N VAL A 80 -8.37 3.47 -3.81
CA VAL A 80 -8.09 4.63 -4.68
C VAL A 80 -8.40 5.88 -3.88
N LEU A 81 -7.37 6.56 -3.42
CA LEU A 81 -7.48 7.76 -2.59
C LEU A 81 -7.44 8.99 -3.49
N GLU A 82 -8.46 9.83 -3.40
CA GLU A 82 -8.59 11.03 -4.23
C GLU A 82 -8.69 12.27 -3.35
N TYR A 83 -7.84 13.26 -3.62
CA TYR A 83 -7.91 14.58 -3.02
C TYR A 83 -7.60 15.63 -4.08
N GLN A 84 -8.60 16.46 -4.41
CA GLN A 84 -8.51 17.39 -5.55
C GLN A 84 -8.06 16.63 -6.82
N ASP A 85 -6.99 17.07 -7.48
CA ASP A 85 -6.44 16.43 -8.68
C ASP A 85 -5.40 15.33 -8.39
N LYS A 86 -5.16 15.02 -7.10
CA LYS A 86 -4.18 14.01 -6.68
C LYS A 86 -4.84 12.66 -6.45
N ILE A 87 -4.23 11.62 -7.00
CA ILE A 87 -4.62 10.22 -6.81
C ILE A 87 -3.47 9.45 -6.19
N PHE A 88 -3.77 8.75 -5.10
CA PHE A 88 -2.89 7.77 -4.48
C PHE A 88 -3.57 6.42 -4.45
N TYR A 89 -2.77 5.36 -4.44
CA TYR A 89 -3.24 4.01 -4.24
C TYR A 89 -2.72 3.49 -2.92
N ALA A 90 -3.54 2.73 -2.19
CA ALA A 90 -3.11 2.13 -0.95
C ALA A 90 -3.66 0.72 -0.78
N ILE A 91 -2.89 -0.15 -0.14
CA ILE A 91 -3.29 -1.52 0.18
C ILE A 91 -2.69 -1.95 1.52
N PHE A 92 -3.45 -2.75 2.27
CA PHE A 92 -2.95 -3.44 3.44
C PHE A 92 -2.63 -4.88 3.08
N ASP A 93 -1.40 -5.29 3.36
CA ASP A 93 -0.99 -6.69 3.30
C ASP A 93 -0.52 -7.11 4.69
N LYS A 94 -1.37 -7.90 5.36
CA LYS A 94 -1.20 -8.24 6.78
C LYS A 94 -1.02 -6.96 7.62
N GLU A 95 0.15 -6.75 8.21
CA GLU A 95 0.47 -5.57 9.03
C GLU A 95 1.05 -4.41 8.22
N GLN A 96 1.51 -4.68 7.00
CA GLN A 96 2.17 -3.70 6.16
C GLN A 96 1.14 -2.85 5.43
N PHE A 97 1.42 -1.55 5.35
CA PHE A 97 0.61 -0.59 4.63
C PHE A 97 1.44 0.02 3.52
N TYR A 98 0.99 -0.17 2.30
CA TYR A 98 1.57 0.39 1.11
C TYR A 98 0.72 1.57 0.66
N CYS A 99 1.37 2.67 0.27
CA CYS A 99 0.70 3.85 -0.23
C CYS A 99 1.65 4.55 -1.19
N GLU A 100 1.28 4.65 -2.46
CA GLU A 100 2.10 5.24 -3.52
C GLU A 100 1.20 6.13 -4.39
N ASP A 101 1.78 7.16 -5.00
CA ASP A 101 1.09 7.98 -5.99
C ASP A 101 0.92 7.22 -7.32
N LYS A 102 0.16 7.81 -8.25
CA LYS A 102 -0.17 7.32 -9.60
C LYS A 102 0.62 6.08 -10.09
N LYS A 103 0.01 4.90 -9.93
CA LYS A 103 0.50 3.62 -10.47
C LYS A 103 -0.41 3.08 -11.57
N GLU A 104 0.16 2.22 -12.40
CA GLU A 104 -0.57 1.35 -13.33
C GLU A 104 -0.62 -0.07 -12.77
N PHE A 105 -1.79 -0.69 -12.82
CA PHE A 105 -2.03 -2.02 -12.27
C PHE A 105 -2.28 -3.00 -13.40
N ASN A 106 -1.60 -4.15 -13.32
CA ASN A 106 -1.89 -5.29 -14.18
C ASN A 106 -2.85 -6.24 -13.45
N PHE A 107 -4.09 -6.32 -13.95
CA PHE A 107 -5.10 -7.23 -13.40
C PHE A 107 -5.21 -8.56 -14.14
N LEU A 108 -4.26 -8.88 -15.03
CA LEU A 108 -4.18 -10.19 -15.67
C LEU A 108 -3.58 -11.19 -14.68
N ALA A 109 -4.27 -12.30 -14.47
CA ALA A 109 -3.85 -13.38 -13.58
C ALA A 109 -4.65 -14.66 -13.87
N ASN A 110 -4.08 -15.82 -13.54
CA ASN A 110 -4.74 -17.12 -13.70
C ASN A 110 -5.61 -17.48 -12.50
N ASN A 111 -5.40 -16.85 -11.35
CA ASN A 111 -6.20 -17.03 -10.14
C ASN A 111 -6.11 -15.80 -9.21
N MET A 112 -6.96 -15.75 -8.19
CA MET A 112 -7.07 -14.61 -7.27
C MET A 112 -5.82 -14.36 -6.42
N LYS A 113 -5.03 -15.41 -6.13
CA LYS A 113 -3.76 -15.24 -5.40
C LYS A 113 -2.74 -14.51 -6.26
N GLU A 114 -2.57 -14.94 -7.50
CA GLU A 114 -1.70 -14.28 -8.48
C GLU A 114 -2.13 -12.83 -8.74
N LEU A 115 -3.45 -12.59 -8.87
CA LEU A 115 -3.99 -11.23 -9.03
C LEU A 115 -3.59 -10.31 -7.86
N TYR A 116 -3.77 -10.80 -6.63
CA TYR A 116 -3.39 -10.06 -5.43
C TYR A 116 -1.88 -9.80 -5.38
N GLN A 117 -1.07 -10.80 -5.73
CA GLN A 117 0.38 -10.65 -5.81
C GLN A 117 0.78 -9.59 -6.84
N ASN A 118 0.17 -9.60 -8.03
CA ASN A 118 0.42 -8.60 -9.07
C ASN A 118 0.07 -7.18 -8.60
N ILE A 119 -1.04 -7.01 -7.88
CA ILE A 119 -1.41 -5.72 -7.26
C ILE A 119 -0.36 -5.27 -6.25
N ILE A 120 0.11 -6.17 -5.37
CA ILE A 120 1.14 -5.81 -4.37
C ILE A 120 2.47 -5.49 -5.05
N LYS A 121 2.88 -6.25 -6.07
CA LYS A 121 4.14 -6.01 -6.80
C LYS A 121 4.26 -4.58 -7.30
N THR A 122 3.15 -3.95 -7.71
CA THR A 122 3.09 -2.54 -8.11
C THR A 122 3.59 -1.55 -7.03
N PHE A 123 3.51 -1.95 -5.75
CA PHE A 123 3.96 -1.17 -4.59
C PHE A 123 5.37 -1.53 -4.10
N LEU A 124 5.96 -2.63 -4.60
CA LEU A 124 7.30 -3.06 -4.21
C LEU A 124 8.34 -2.22 -4.94
N ILE A 125 9.46 -1.97 -4.27
CA ILE A 125 10.57 -1.19 -4.83
C ILE A 125 11.40 -2.01 -5.83
N VAL A 126 11.46 -3.32 -5.63
CA VAL A 126 12.32 -4.23 -6.39
C VAL A 126 11.46 -5.23 -7.17
N ASP A 127 11.75 -5.38 -8.45
CA ASP A 127 11.09 -6.35 -9.33
C ASP A 127 11.67 -7.76 -9.14
N GLY A 128 10.87 -8.78 -9.42
CA GLY A 128 11.30 -10.18 -9.32
C GLY A 128 10.22 -11.14 -8.83
N ASP A 129 10.68 -12.25 -8.26
CA ASP A 129 9.81 -13.20 -7.57
C ASP A 129 9.06 -12.50 -6.42
N PHE A 130 7.78 -12.85 -6.24
CA PHE A 130 6.92 -12.15 -5.30
C PHE A 130 7.44 -12.19 -3.86
N GLU A 131 7.81 -13.38 -3.38
CA GLU A 131 8.20 -13.53 -1.98
C GLU A 131 9.57 -12.90 -1.72
N VAL A 132 10.49 -13.04 -2.67
CA VAL A 132 11.83 -12.42 -2.59
C VAL A 132 11.74 -10.90 -2.62
N SER A 133 11.05 -10.32 -3.60
CA SER A 133 10.87 -8.88 -3.73
C SER A 133 10.20 -8.29 -2.50
N LYS A 134 9.20 -8.99 -1.95
CA LYS A 134 8.50 -8.56 -0.74
C LYS A 134 9.40 -8.56 0.48
N GLU A 135 10.23 -9.59 0.66
CA GLU A 135 11.18 -9.66 1.77
C GLU A 135 12.21 -8.51 1.69
N ILE A 136 12.72 -8.23 0.49
CA ILE A 136 13.64 -7.13 0.23
C ILE A 136 12.98 -5.78 0.54
N ASP A 137 11.75 -5.57 0.07
CA ASP A 137 10.99 -4.34 0.31
C ASP A 137 10.75 -4.08 1.81
N LEU A 138 10.40 -5.13 2.58
CA LEU A 138 10.26 -5.03 4.04
C LEU A 138 11.57 -4.60 4.72
N LYS A 139 12.71 -5.13 4.28
CA LYS A 139 14.04 -4.74 4.78
C LYS A 139 14.35 -3.29 4.43
N ILE A 140 14.11 -2.88 3.17
CA ILE A 140 14.29 -1.50 2.71
C ILE A 140 13.49 -0.53 3.57
N ARG A 141 12.19 -0.76 3.75
CA ARG A 141 11.31 0.13 4.52
C ARG A 141 11.70 0.19 6.00
N LYS A 142 12.21 -0.91 6.57
CA LYS A 142 12.75 -0.94 7.94
C LYS A 142 14.01 -0.07 8.05
N ILE A 143 14.96 -0.22 7.13
CA ILE A 143 16.18 0.59 7.08
C ILE A 143 15.84 2.08 6.91
N GLU A 144 14.92 2.43 6.02
CA GLU A 144 14.50 3.82 5.82
C GLU A 144 13.89 4.45 7.09
N LYS A 145 13.08 3.69 7.83
CA LYS A 145 12.52 4.12 9.12
C LYS A 145 13.62 4.34 10.17
N GLU A 146 14.58 3.44 10.26
CA GLU A 146 15.73 3.55 11.16
C GLU A 146 16.61 4.75 10.80
N MET A 147 16.87 4.97 9.51
CA MET A 147 17.59 6.14 9.00
C MET A 147 16.89 7.45 9.37
N LYS A 148 15.57 7.55 9.20
CA LYS A 148 14.79 8.73 9.60
C LYS A 148 14.89 9.03 11.10
N SER A 149 14.87 7.98 11.93
CA SER A 149 15.06 8.11 13.38
C SER A 149 16.48 8.59 13.73
N LEU A 150 17.50 8.01 13.09
CA LEU A 150 18.90 8.41 13.27
C LEU A 150 19.16 9.84 12.82
N GLN A 151 18.64 10.25 11.67
CA GLN A 151 18.74 11.64 11.18
C GLN A 151 18.15 12.63 12.20
N SER A 152 16.98 12.30 12.76
CA SER A 152 16.35 13.13 13.79
C SER A 152 17.19 13.21 15.07
N LYS A 153 17.86 12.13 15.46
CA LYS A 153 18.79 12.10 16.60
C LYS A 153 20.05 12.93 16.32
N ILE A 154 20.65 12.77 15.14
CA ILE A 154 21.84 13.53 14.71
C ILE A 154 21.57 15.03 14.72
N ALA A 155 20.39 15.47 14.27
CA ALA A 155 20.01 16.88 14.24
C ALA A 155 19.91 17.50 15.65
N LYS A 156 19.56 16.70 16.66
CA LYS A 156 19.41 17.13 18.07
C LYS A 156 20.69 16.98 18.88
N GLU A 157 21.67 16.21 18.39
CA GLU A 157 22.91 15.91 19.10
C GLU A 157 23.89 17.09 19.06
N LYS A 158 24.37 17.50 20.24
CA LYS A 158 25.29 18.61 20.44
C LYS A 158 26.73 18.14 20.57
N GLN A 159 26.96 16.95 21.12
CA GLN A 159 28.30 16.42 21.35
C GLN A 159 28.89 15.87 20.05
N PHE A 160 30.01 16.45 19.61
CA PHE A 160 30.67 16.11 18.34
C PHE A 160 30.99 14.61 18.22
N LYS A 161 31.55 13.99 19.28
CA LYS A 161 31.92 12.57 19.27
C LYS A 161 30.70 11.66 19.00
N HIS A 162 29.60 11.84 19.72
CA HIS A 162 28.38 11.07 19.51
C HIS A 162 27.76 11.35 18.14
N LYS A 163 27.80 12.60 17.66
CA LYS A 163 27.35 12.95 16.31
C LYS A 163 28.13 12.20 15.25
N VAL A 164 29.45 12.04 15.40
CA VAL A 164 30.28 11.25 14.47
C VAL A 164 29.89 9.77 14.49
N GLU A 165 29.65 9.18 15.66
CA GLU A 165 29.22 7.78 15.77
C GLU A 165 27.86 7.52 15.11
N LEU A 166 26.88 8.41 15.34
CA LEU A 166 25.57 8.33 14.69
C LEU A 166 25.68 8.46 13.17
N ASN A 167 26.55 9.35 12.66
CA ASN A 167 26.79 9.48 11.23
C ASN A 167 27.45 8.24 10.62
N LYS A 168 28.36 7.56 11.33
CA LYS A 168 28.94 6.29 10.86
C LYS A 168 27.86 5.22 10.67
N LYS A 169 26.93 5.09 11.64
CA LYS A 169 25.78 4.17 11.53
C LYS A 169 24.84 4.56 10.39
N LEU A 170 24.58 5.85 10.21
CA LEU A 170 23.77 6.33 9.09
C LEU A 170 24.42 5.98 7.73
N LEU A 171 25.74 6.10 7.62
CA LEU A 171 26.47 5.76 6.40
C LEU A 171 26.43 4.26 6.09
N SER A 172 26.56 3.39 7.10
CA SER A 172 26.45 1.94 6.88
C SER A 172 25.06 1.55 6.40
N LEU A 173 24.00 2.08 7.02
CA LEU A 173 22.62 1.83 6.60
C LEU A 173 22.34 2.35 5.19
N LYS A 174 22.90 3.51 4.80
CA LYS A 174 22.82 4.00 3.43
C LYS A 174 23.44 3.02 2.43
N LYS A 175 24.62 2.48 2.72
CA LYS A 175 25.29 1.51 1.83
C LYS A 175 24.47 0.22 1.69
N GLU A 176 23.91 -0.27 2.78
CA GLU A 176 23.03 -1.45 2.76
C GLU A 176 21.76 -1.18 1.95
N LEU A 177 21.14 -0.01 2.12
CA LEU A 177 19.96 0.42 1.37
C LEU A 177 20.23 0.44 -0.15
N GLU A 178 21.34 1.05 -0.57
CA GLU A 178 21.75 1.11 -1.97
C GLU A 178 21.96 -0.30 -2.55
N ALA A 179 22.64 -1.18 -1.81
CA ALA A 179 22.89 -2.56 -2.24
C ALA A 179 21.60 -3.41 -2.35
N LEU A 180 20.57 -3.10 -1.56
CA LEU A 180 19.27 -3.78 -1.63
C LEU A 180 18.40 -3.24 -2.79
N LYS A 181 18.47 -1.94 -3.07
CA LYS A 181 17.74 -1.31 -4.19
C LYS A 181 18.35 -1.63 -5.56
N SER A 182 19.63 -1.98 -5.60
CA SER A 182 20.35 -2.35 -6.83
C SER A 182 20.25 -3.83 -7.20
N ARG A 183 19.45 -4.62 -6.47
CA ARG A 183 19.17 -6.02 -6.79
C ARG A 183 17.98 -6.12 -7.73
#